data_AF-A0A953V1N7-F1
#
_entry.id   AF-A0A953V1N7-F1
#
_cell.length_a   1.000
_cell.length_b   1.000
_cell.length_c   1.000
_cell.angle_alpha   90.00
_cell.angle_beta   90.00
_cell.angle_gamma   90.00
#
_symmetry.space_group_name_H-M   'P 1'
#
loop_
_entity.id
_entity.type
_entity.pdbx_description
1 polymer ?
#
loop_
_entity_poly.entity_id
_entity_poly.type
_entity_poly.pdbx_seq_one_letter_code
_entity_poly.pdbx_strand_id
1 'polypeptide(L)'
;MTLKERCQAGEAKLEHVSNALLDPRPEILDHCEAELQEVIAILSEPADSSALPAVSGRPVPSDRNDLLRLRRRIRMLVLQVQNAINLCQGWAQLGLSQGYTDQGRPVLPPSEPQASFEV
;
A
#
# COMPACT_ATOMS: atom_id res chain seq x y z
N MET A 1 11.54 -10.42 -20.75
CA MET A 1 10.31 -11.02 -20.18
C MET A 1 9.13 -10.64 -21.08
N THR A 2 8.32 -11.60 -21.51
CA THR A 2 7.14 -11.32 -22.35
C THR A 2 6.04 -10.63 -21.53
N LEU A 3 5.09 -9.94 -22.18
CA LEU A 3 3.97 -9.29 -21.48
C LEU A 3 3.16 -10.31 -20.66
N LYS A 4 2.97 -11.51 -21.19
CA LYS A 4 2.27 -12.62 -20.53
C LYS A 4 3.00 -13.08 -19.26
N GLU A 5 4.32 -13.25 -19.31
CA GLU A 5 5.14 -13.59 -18.14
C GLU A 5 5.06 -12.52 -17.05
N ARG A 6 5.09 -11.23 -17.44
CA ARG A 6 4.96 -10.12 -16.49
C ARG A 6 3.58 -10.07 -15.83
N CYS A 7 2.51 -10.32 -16.58
CA CYS A 7 1.17 -10.42 -16.01
C CYS A 7 1.05 -11.61 -15.04
N GLN A 8 1.60 -12.77 -15.36
CA GLN A 8 1.59 -13.94 -14.48
C GLN A 8 2.39 -13.72 -13.19
N ALA A 9 3.59 -13.15 -13.30
CA ALA A 9 4.41 -12.78 -12.14
C ALA A 9 3.69 -11.76 -11.25
N GLY A 10 3.06 -10.75 -11.87
CA GLY A 10 2.24 -9.76 -11.16
C GLY A 10 1.04 -10.39 -10.46
N GLU A 11 0.33 -11.33 -11.09
CA GLU A 11 -0.80 -12.02 -10.47
C GLU A 11 -0.40 -12.84 -9.24
N ALA A 12 0.71 -13.59 -9.34
CA ALA A 12 1.21 -14.39 -8.22
C ALA A 12 1.60 -13.50 -7.02
N LYS A 13 2.29 -12.38 -7.27
CA LYS A 13 2.62 -11.41 -6.21
C LYS A 13 1.39 -10.76 -5.61
N LEU A 14 0.37 -10.40 -6.40
CA LEU A 14 -0.87 -9.82 -5.87
C LEU A 14 -1.68 -10.82 -5.04
N GLU A 15 -1.64 -12.10 -5.38
CA GLU A 15 -2.25 -13.14 -4.56
C GLU A 15 -1.51 -13.28 -3.22
N HIS A 16 -0.17 -13.24 -3.25
CA HIS A 16 0.63 -13.23 -2.03
C HIS A 16 0.30 -12.04 -1.11
N VAL A 17 0.29 -10.82 -1.65
CA VAL A 17 -0.08 -9.60 -0.91
C VAL A 17 -1.50 -9.70 -0.34
N SER A 18 -2.46 -10.19 -1.14
CA SER A 18 -3.85 -10.35 -0.69
C SER A 18 -3.98 -11.32 0.50
N ASN A 19 -3.17 -12.38 0.54
CA ASN A 19 -3.17 -13.34 1.64
C ASN A 19 -2.42 -12.80 2.86
N ALA A 20 -1.31 -12.07 2.65
CA ALA A 20 -0.54 -11.43 3.71
C ALA A 20 -1.35 -10.35 4.44
N LEU A 21 -2.18 -9.59 3.71
CA LEU A 21 -3.10 -8.59 4.27
C LEU A 21 -4.12 -9.12 5.29
N LEU A 22 -4.28 -10.44 5.42
CA LEU A 22 -5.11 -11.05 6.46
C LEU A 22 -4.50 -10.91 7.87
N ASP A 23 -3.19 -10.63 7.96
CA ASP A 23 -2.46 -10.40 9.20
C ASP A 23 -1.93 -8.95 9.24
N PRO A 24 -2.61 -8.02 9.94
CA PRO A 24 -2.33 -6.59 9.87
C PRO A 24 -1.16 -6.16 10.78
N ARG A 25 -0.13 -7.00 10.93
CA ARG A 25 1.09 -6.61 11.64
C ARG A 25 1.84 -5.53 10.85
N PRO A 26 2.40 -4.50 11.49
CA PRO A 26 3.10 -3.41 10.81
C PRO A 26 4.18 -3.91 9.84
N GLU A 27 4.97 -4.91 10.23
CA GLU A 27 6.05 -5.46 9.41
C GLU A 27 5.51 -6.14 8.14
N ILE A 28 4.30 -6.71 8.21
CA ILE A 28 3.63 -7.34 7.07
C ILE A 28 3.06 -6.27 6.13
N LEU A 29 2.57 -5.16 6.67
CA LEU A 29 2.06 -4.05 5.87
C LEU A 29 3.19 -3.38 5.07
N ASP A 30 4.36 -3.18 5.70
CA ASP A 30 5.56 -2.66 5.02
C ASP A 30 6.02 -3.61 3.90
N HIS A 31 5.99 -4.93 4.16
CA HIS A 31 6.29 -5.94 3.14
C HIS A 31 5.28 -5.92 1.99
N CYS A 32 3.98 -5.82 2.30
CA CYS A 32 2.92 -5.71 1.30
C CYS A 32 3.08 -4.46 0.41
N GLU A 33 3.47 -3.33 1.00
CA GLU A 33 3.72 -2.09 0.26
C GLU A 33 4.90 -2.26 -0.72
N ALA A 34 6.01 -2.84 -0.26
CA ALA A 34 7.18 -3.09 -1.10
C ALA A 34 6.87 -4.04 -2.28
N GLU A 35 6.16 -5.14 -2.02
CA GLU A 35 5.74 -6.09 -3.07
C GLU A 35 4.80 -5.42 -4.09
N LEU A 36 3.88 -4.55 -3.66
CA LEU A 36 3.00 -3.80 -4.56
C LEU A 36 3.79 -2.82 -5.45
N GLN A 37 4.80 -2.14 -4.90
CA GLN A 37 5.68 -1.27 -5.68
C GLN A 37 6.45 -2.04 -6.75
N GLU A 38 6.92 -3.24 -6.43
CA GLU A 38 7.60 -4.12 -7.39
C GLU A 38 6.65 -4.56 -8.51
N VAL A 39 5.41 -4.95 -8.18
CA VAL A 39 4.39 -5.29 -9.19
C VAL A 39 4.08 -4.10 -10.09
N ILE A 40 3.99 -2.89 -9.52
CA ILE A 40 3.81 -1.66 -10.30
C ILE A 40 4.99 -1.45 -11.24
N ALA A 41 6.23 -1.64 -10.78
CA ALA A 41 7.43 -1.49 -11.60
C ALA A 41 7.44 -2.49 -12.77
N ILE A 42 7.24 -3.79 -12.50
CA ILE A 42 7.21 -4.87 -13.51
C ILE A 42 6.18 -4.57 -14.62
N LEU A 43 5.01 -4.03 -14.25
CA LEU A 43 3.93 -3.73 -15.19
C LEU A 43 4.02 -2.35 -15.83
N SER A 44 4.92 -1.49 -15.35
CA SER A 44 5.17 -0.15 -15.89
C SER A 44 6.35 -0.14 -16.86
N GLU A 45 7.18 -1.18 -16.89
CA GLU A 45 8.24 -1.31 -17.88
C GLU A 45 7.67 -1.27 -19.32
N PRO A 46 8.13 -0.33 -20.16
CA PRO A 46 7.74 -0.29 -21.56
C PRO A 46 8.20 -1.59 -22.23
N ALA A 47 7.37 -2.14 -23.12
CA ALA A 47 7.62 -3.41 -23.81
C ALA A 47 8.70 -3.27 -24.91
N ASP A 48 9.83 -2.61 -24.61
CA ASP A 48 10.82 -2.18 -25.60
C ASP A 48 12.08 -3.08 -25.66
N SER A 49 12.02 -4.30 -25.11
CA SER A 49 13.18 -5.22 -25.10
C SER A 49 12.93 -6.56 -25.79
N SER A 50 12.24 -6.54 -26.93
CA SER A 50 12.34 -7.65 -27.90
C SER A 50 12.32 -7.10 -29.31
N ALA A 51 13.49 -6.71 -29.78
CA ALA A 51 13.76 -6.53 -31.20
C ALA A 51 13.47 -7.86 -31.94
N LEU A 52 12.40 -7.89 -32.72
CA LEU A 52 12.27 -8.57 -34.02
C LEU A 52 10.95 -8.10 -34.67
N PRO A 53 10.96 -7.66 -35.94
CA PRO A 53 9.76 -7.15 -36.61
C PRO A 53 8.94 -8.33 -37.14
N ALA A 54 8.10 -8.92 -36.30
CA ALA A 54 7.06 -9.83 -36.76
C ALA A 54 5.74 -9.05 -36.90
N VAL A 55 5.43 -8.73 -38.14
CA VAL A 55 4.09 -8.56 -38.72
C VAL A 55 2.94 -8.66 -37.70
N SER A 56 2.21 -7.55 -37.52
CA SER A 56 1.03 -7.36 -36.65
C SER A 56 1.31 -6.79 -35.25
N GLY A 57 1.70 -5.53 -35.21
CA GLY A 57 1.86 -4.70 -34.01
C GLY A 57 0.54 -4.32 -33.33
N ARG A 58 -0.39 -5.26 -33.15
CA ARG A 58 -1.58 -5.07 -32.31
C ARG A 58 -1.52 -6.06 -31.15
N PRO A 59 -1.43 -5.61 -29.89
CA PRO A 59 -1.53 -6.52 -28.75
C PRO A 59 -2.87 -7.25 -28.85
N VAL A 60 -2.82 -8.58 -28.67
CA VAL A 60 -4.01 -9.42 -28.70
C VAL A 60 -4.99 -8.87 -27.65
N PRO A 61 -6.29 -8.68 -27.97
CA PRO A 61 -7.24 -8.04 -27.07
C PRO A 61 -7.33 -8.70 -25.67
N SER A 62 -6.95 -9.97 -25.54
CA SER A 62 -6.81 -10.67 -24.25
C SER A 62 -5.79 -10.00 -23.33
N ASP A 63 -4.59 -9.71 -23.84
CA ASP A 63 -3.48 -9.19 -23.03
C ASP A 63 -3.77 -7.80 -22.48
N ARG A 64 -4.53 -6.99 -23.23
CA ARG A 64 -4.97 -5.66 -22.80
C ARG A 64 -6.00 -5.74 -21.66
N ASN A 65 -6.92 -6.69 -21.73
CA ASN A 65 -7.94 -6.88 -20.69
C ASN A 65 -7.30 -7.41 -19.40
N ASP A 66 -6.35 -8.34 -19.49
CA ASP A 66 -5.63 -8.88 -18.35
C ASP A 66 -4.82 -7.79 -17.64
N LEU A 67 -4.12 -6.94 -18.40
CA LEU A 67 -3.38 -5.81 -17.84
C LEU A 67 -4.30 -4.77 -17.19
N LEU A 68 -5.47 -4.48 -17.76
CA LEU A 68 -6.46 -3.59 -17.14
C LEU A 68 -7.04 -4.18 -15.85
N ARG A 69 -7.34 -5.47 -15.84
CA ARG A 69 -7.79 -6.20 -14.64
C ARG A 69 -6.73 -6.12 -13.55
N LEU A 70 -5.48 -6.36 -13.90
CA LEU A 70 -4.34 -6.34 -12.98
C LEU A 70 -4.13 -4.95 -12.39
N ARG A 71 -4.17 -3.90 -13.22
CA ARG A 71 -4.09 -2.50 -12.76
C ARG A 71 -5.21 -2.13 -11.79
N ARG A 72 -6.44 -2.59 -12.03
CA ARG A 72 -7.56 -2.36 -11.09
C ARG A 72 -7.30 -3.05 -9.76
N ARG A 73 -6.84 -4.30 -9.78
CA ARG A 73 -6.54 -5.08 -8.56
C ARG A 73 -5.41 -4.45 -7.75
N ILE A 74 -4.35 -3.99 -8.40
CA ILE A 74 -3.25 -3.26 -7.75
C ILE A 74 -3.76 -2.00 -7.05
N ARG A 75 -4.55 -1.16 -7.73
CA ARG A 75 -5.09 0.07 -7.13
C ARG A 75 -5.91 -0.21 -5.88
N MET A 76 -6.71 -1.28 -5.89
CA MET A 76 -7.50 -1.69 -4.73
C MET A 76 -6.60 -2.14 -3.57
N LEU A 77 -5.59 -2.97 -3.84
CA LEU A 77 -4.68 -3.46 -2.81
C LEU A 77 -3.82 -2.34 -2.21
N VAL A 78 -3.34 -1.40 -3.03
CA VAL A 78 -2.63 -0.20 -2.55
C VAL A 78 -3.50 0.60 -1.58
N LEU A 79 -4.78 0.82 -1.92
CA LEU A 79 -5.70 1.53 -1.04
C LEU A 79 -5.94 0.76 0.28
N GLN A 80 -6.05 -0.57 0.21
CA GLN A 80 -6.21 -1.42 1.40
C GLN A 80 -5.00 -1.37 2.33
N VAL A 81 -3.78 -1.48 1.78
CA VAL A 81 -2.53 -1.37 2.54
C VAL A 81 -2.44 0.01 3.20
N GLN A 82 -2.67 1.10 2.44
CA GLN A 82 -2.62 2.45 2.99
C GLN A 82 -3.63 2.65 4.14
N ASN A 83 -4.85 2.14 3.97
CA ASN A 83 -5.86 2.23 5.02
C ASN A 83 -5.46 1.43 6.28
N ALA A 84 -4.89 0.25 6.11
CA ALA A 84 -4.41 -0.57 7.23
C ALA A 84 -3.26 0.13 7.97
N ILE A 85 -2.29 0.69 7.25
CA ILE A 85 -1.18 1.48 7.83
C ILE A 85 -1.72 2.67 8.62
N ASN A 86 -2.64 3.45 8.02
CA ASN A 86 -3.24 4.60 8.68
C ASN A 86 -3.99 4.21 9.97
N LEU A 87 -4.69 3.06 9.95
CA LEU A 87 -5.35 2.51 11.14
C LEU A 87 -4.33 2.13 12.21
N CYS A 88 -3.28 1.39 11.87
CA CYS A 88 -2.21 1.01 12.82
C CYS A 88 -1.54 2.24 13.43
N GLN A 89 -1.26 3.27 12.62
CA GLN A 89 -0.71 4.54 13.09
C GLN A 89 -1.67 5.28 14.02
N GLY A 90 -2.97 5.34 13.69
CA GLY A 90 -4.00 5.93 14.54
C GLY A 90 -4.13 5.21 15.88
N TRP A 91 -4.12 3.88 15.88
CA TRP A 91 -4.13 3.09 17.12
C TRP A 91 -2.87 3.28 17.95
N ALA A 92 -1.69 3.35 17.33
CA ALA A 92 -0.45 3.66 18.01
C ALA A 92 -0.50 5.06 18.64
N GLN A 93 -1.02 6.07 17.92
CA GLN A 93 -1.21 7.41 18.46
C GLN A 93 -2.19 7.44 19.63
N LEU A 94 -3.29 6.68 19.58
CA LEU A 94 -4.24 6.58 20.70
C LEU A 94 -3.60 5.88 21.92
N GLY A 95 -2.85 4.79 21.71
CA GLY A 95 -2.15 4.10 22.77
C GLY A 95 -0.99 4.90 23.39
N LEU A 96 -0.36 5.77 22.59
CA LEU A 96 0.68 6.70 23.04
C LEU A 96 0.11 8.02 23.56
N SER A 97 -1.14 8.34 23.25
CA SER A 97 -1.84 9.47 23.84
C SER A 97 -2.14 9.15 25.31
N GLN A 98 -1.14 9.37 26.16
CA GLN A 98 -1.30 9.71 27.57
C GLN A 98 -1.99 11.08 27.73
N GLY A 99 -2.95 11.35 26.85
CA GLY A 99 -3.73 12.57 26.83
C GLY A 99 -5.01 12.41 27.63
N TYR A 100 -5.31 11.24 28.22
CA TYR A 100 -6.45 11.02 29.09
C TYR A 100 -6.07 10.22 30.33
N THR A 101 -6.63 10.58 31.48
CA THR A 101 -6.49 9.83 32.73
C THR A 101 -7.31 8.54 32.68
N ASP A 102 -7.09 7.63 33.64
CA ASP A 102 -7.91 6.41 33.82
C ASP A 102 -9.42 6.69 34.04
N GLN A 103 -9.78 7.96 34.26
CA GLN A 103 -11.15 8.45 34.38
C GLN A 103 -11.69 9.08 33.08
N GLY A 104 -10.98 8.93 31.96
CA GLY A 104 -11.37 9.45 30.65
C GLY A 104 -11.31 10.98 30.52
N ARG A 105 -10.51 11.66 31.36
CA ARG A 105 -10.37 13.13 31.31
C ARG A 105 -9.07 13.53 30.67
N PRO A 106 -9.02 14.60 29.84
CA PRO A 106 -7.79 14.96 29.19
C PRO A 106 -6.68 15.32 30.21
N VAL A 107 -5.50 14.72 30.07
CA VAL A 107 -4.29 15.04 30.83
C VAL A 107 -3.80 16.39 30.31
N LEU A 108 -4.11 17.44 31.06
CA LEU A 108 -3.53 18.76 30.80
C LEU A 108 -2.04 18.68 31.14
N PRO A 109 -1.13 19.13 30.26
CA PRO A 109 0.25 19.34 30.67
C PRO A 109 0.25 20.27 31.88
N PRO A 110 1.13 20.08 32.87
CA PRO A 110 1.23 20.99 34.00
C PRO A 110 1.54 22.38 33.44
N SER A 111 0.50 23.21 33.38
CA SER A 111 0.55 24.57 32.90
C SER A 111 1.64 25.31 33.69
N GLU A 112 2.46 26.07 32.98
CA GLU A 112 3.43 27.00 33.55
C GLU A 112 2.82 27.74 34.76
N PRO A 113 3.61 28.01 35.80
CA PRO A 113 3.11 28.55 37.06
C PRO A 113 2.32 29.83 36.80
N GLN A 114 1.12 29.92 37.41
CA GLN A 114 0.13 31.00 37.32
C GLN A 114 0.65 32.42 37.71
N ALA A 115 1.95 32.58 37.97
CA ALA A 115 2.59 33.84 38.33
C ALA A 115 2.69 34.84 37.16
N SER A 116 2.28 34.48 35.94
CA SER A 116 2.37 35.35 34.76
C SER A 116 1.11 36.17 34.46
N PHE A 117 0.05 36.07 35.29
CA PHE A 117 -1.24 36.76 35.04
C PHE A 117 -1.72 37.65 36.21
N GLU A 118 -0.83 38.08 37.11
CA GLU A 118 -1.13 39.21 38.00
C GLU A 118 -0.65 40.52 37.35
N VAL A 119 -1.58 41.25 36.72
CA VAL A 119 -1.48 42.69 36.44
C VAL A 119 -2.78 43.35 36.88
#